data_AF-A0A8J5TZC0-F1
#
_entry.id   AF-A0A8J5TZC0-F1
#
_cell.length_a   1.000
_cell.length_b   1.000
_cell.length_c   1.000
_cell.angle_alpha   90.00
_cell.angle_beta   90.00
_cell.angle_gamma   90.00
#
_symmetry.space_group_name_H-M   'P 1'
#
loop_
_entity.id
_entity.type
_entity.pdbx_description
1 polymer ?
#
loop_
_entity_poly.entity_id
_entity_poly.type
_entity_poly.pdbx_seq_one_letter_code
_entity_poly.pdbx_strand_id
1 'polypeptide(L)'
;MLVIDAMSISGEASLMYRGDDFASPLDVRTAFTLALSTVYRNEVPLYGDLVQIVHGANTDELSKKEDSVKDALLSQRLKIERHGAIRLGTPFELGTMASLFAILGLKAVGYYDLSVAGLPMHGTCFRPARLNLQRRNS
;
A
#
# COMPACT_ATOMS: atom_id res chain seq x y z
N MET A 1 19.70 13.76 -0.34
CA MET A 1 20.72 13.03 -1.11
C MET A 1 21.08 11.79 -0.31
N LEU A 2 20.70 10.60 -0.81
CA LEU A 2 21.04 9.32 -0.20
C LEU A 2 21.33 8.36 -1.36
N VAL A 3 22.59 7.92 -1.40
CA VAL A 3 23.22 7.06 -2.40
C VAL A 3 22.96 5.60 -2.01
N ILE A 4 22.53 4.75 -2.95
CA ILE A 4 22.58 3.30 -2.79
C ILE A 4 23.67 2.79 -3.73
N ASP A 5 24.67 2.16 -3.12
CA ASP A 5 25.87 1.59 -3.72
C ASP A 5 25.51 0.39 -4.62
N ALA A 6 26.10 0.35 -5.81
CA ALA A 6 25.92 -0.71 -6.78
C ALA A 6 26.99 -1.78 -6.56
N MET A 7 26.69 -2.82 -5.79
CA MET A 7 27.55 -4.01 -5.73
C MET A 7 27.25 -4.97 -6.89
N SER A 8 28.13 -4.91 -7.88
CA SER A 8 28.76 -6.01 -8.63
C SER A 8 27.96 -7.29 -8.87
N ILE A 9 27.62 -7.53 -10.14
CA ILE A 9 27.11 -8.80 -10.66
C ILE A 9 28.31 -9.61 -11.18
N SER A 10 28.71 -10.67 -10.50
CA SER A 10 29.54 -11.73 -11.08
C SER A 10 29.38 -13.04 -10.31
N GLY A 11 28.99 -14.10 -11.01
CA GLY A 11 28.95 -15.45 -10.48
C GLY A 11 27.83 -16.29 -11.10
N GLU A 12 28.18 -17.13 -12.08
CA GLU A 12 27.35 -18.25 -12.51
C GLU A 12 27.04 -19.15 -11.31
N ALA A 13 25.75 -19.36 -11.03
CA ALA A 13 25.31 -20.46 -10.17
C ALA A 13 23.99 -21.00 -10.74
N SER A 14 24.07 -22.22 -11.24
CA SER A 14 22.92 -23.12 -11.43
C SER A 14 22.15 -23.19 -10.10
N LEU A 15 20.96 -22.56 -10.03
CA LEU A 15 20.08 -22.64 -8.88
C LEU A 15 18.85 -23.50 -9.22
N MET A 16 18.86 -24.70 -8.66
CA MET A 16 17.63 -25.40 -8.26
C MET A 16 16.75 -24.42 -7.50
N TYR A 17 15.67 -23.98 -8.14
CA TYR A 17 14.73 -23.02 -7.59
C TYR A 17 14.02 -23.62 -6.38
N ARG A 18 14.46 -23.27 -5.15
CA ARG A 18 13.76 -23.65 -3.93
C ARG A 18 12.55 -22.74 -3.78
N GLY A 19 11.39 -23.32 -3.47
CA GLY A 19 10.12 -22.59 -3.30
C GLY A 19 10.09 -21.54 -2.18
N ASP A 20 11.23 -21.25 -1.55
CA ASP A 20 11.41 -20.32 -0.43
C ASP A 20 12.18 -19.03 -0.81
N ASP A 21 12.62 -18.87 -2.07
CA ASP A 21 13.33 -17.67 -2.55
C ASP A 21 12.40 -16.51 -2.99
N PHE A 22 11.08 -16.67 -2.82
CA PHE A 22 10.11 -15.64 -3.18
C PHE A 22 9.94 -14.59 -2.07
N ALA A 23 9.94 -13.32 -2.45
CA ALA A 23 9.58 -12.22 -1.55
C ALA A 23 8.15 -12.40 -1.01
N SER A 24 7.93 -12.07 0.27
CA SER A 24 6.61 -12.21 0.86
C SER A 24 5.61 -11.21 0.21
N PRO A 25 4.32 -11.56 0.07
CA PRO A 25 3.32 -10.63 -0.45
C PRO A 25 3.21 -9.31 0.33
N LEU A 26 3.59 -9.31 1.62
CA LEU A 26 3.66 -8.10 2.43
C LEU A 26 4.80 -7.18 1.97
N ASP A 27 5.97 -7.74 1.69
CA ASP A 27 7.16 -6.96 1.29
C ASP A 27 6.94 -6.37 -0.10
N VAL A 28 6.40 -7.18 -1.03
CA VAL A 28 6.04 -6.71 -2.38
C VAL A 28 4.97 -5.61 -2.30
N ARG A 29 3.93 -5.79 -1.48
CA ARG A 29 2.91 -4.75 -1.26
C ARG A 29 3.50 -3.48 -0.65
N THR A 30 4.43 -3.61 0.29
CA THR A 30 5.09 -2.46 0.92
C THR A 30 5.95 -1.69 -0.06
N ALA A 31 6.77 -2.38 -0.85
CA ALA A 31 7.54 -1.75 -1.92
C ALA A 31 6.62 -1.06 -2.93
N PHE A 32 5.55 -1.72 -3.36
CA PHE A 32 4.57 -1.17 -4.30
C PHE A 32 3.90 0.11 -3.78
N THR A 33 3.40 0.11 -2.54
CA THR A 33 2.74 1.28 -1.94
C THR A 33 3.73 2.45 -1.76
N LEU A 34 4.99 2.18 -1.41
CA LEU A 34 6.02 3.22 -1.30
C LEU A 34 6.38 3.82 -2.66
N ALA A 35 6.51 2.98 -3.69
CA ALA A 35 6.76 3.43 -5.06
C ALA A 35 5.60 4.31 -5.57
N LEU A 36 4.36 3.86 -5.41
CA LEU A 36 3.17 4.67 -5.76
C LEU A 36 3.13 6.00 -5.02
N SER A 37 3.40 6.00 -3.71
CA SER A 37 3.39 7.24 -2.93
C SER A 37 4.48 8.20 -3.39
N THR A 38 5.59 7.71 -3.92
CA THR A 38 6.68 8.53 -4.46
C THR A 38 6.26 9.16 -5.79
N VAL A 39 5.72 8.35 -6.70
CA VAL A 39 5.19 8.83 -7.98
C VAL A 39 4.11 9.89 -7.74
N TYR A 40 3.13 9.60 -6.88
CA TYR A 40 2.02 10.51 -6.62
C TYR A 40 2.45 11.83 -5.98
N ARG A 41 3.46 11.79 -5.09
CA ARG A 41 4.04 13.01 -4.51
C ARG A 41 4.76 13.87 -5.57
N ASN A 42 5.44 13.24 -6.52
CA ASN A 42 6.14 13.94 -7.57
C ASN A 42 5.17 14.56 -8.60
N GLU A 43 4.09 13.85 -8.92
CA GLU A 43 3.07 14.32 -9.86
C GLU A 43 2.14 15.37 -9.25
N VAL A 44 1.85 15.27 -7.95
CA VAL A 44 0.93 16.16 -7.23
C VAL A 44 1.63 16.75 -6.01
N PRO A 45 2.37 17.87 -6.12
CA PRO A 45 3.12 18.46 -5.01
C PRO A 45 2.28 18.73 -3.75
N LEU A 46 1.02 19.17 -3.92
CA LEU A 46 0.08 19.41 -2.82
C LEU A 46 -0.23 18.15 -1.98
N TYR A 47 -0.07 16.95 -2.54
CA TYR A 47 -0.17 15.72 -1.77
C TYR A 47 0.96 15.60 -0.73
N GLY A 48 2.16 16.10 -1.06
CA GLY A 48 3.27 16.21 -0.12
C GLY A 48 2.92 17.06 1.10
N ASP A 49 2.35 18.25 0.84
CA ASP A 49 1.94 19.19 1.88
C ASP A 49 0.83 18.61 2.76
N LEU A 50 -0.17 17.97 2.15
CA LEU A 50 -1.25 17.29 2.88
C LEU A 50 -0.70 16.22 3.84
N VAL A 51 0.24 15.40 3.36
CA VAL A 51 0.87 14.36 4.19
C VAL A 51 1.63 14.98 5.37
N GLN A 52 2.30 16.12 5.17
CA GLN A 52 3.00 16.83 6.26
C GLN A 52 2.02 17.39 7.29
N ILE A 53 0.92 18.01 6.85
CA ILE A 53 -0.12 18.55 7.73
C ILE A 53 -0.73 17.43 8.60
N VAL A 54 -1.11 16.32 7.98
CA VAL A 54 -1.66 15.16 8.70
C VAL A 54 -0.65 14.60 9.69
N HIS A 55 0.63 14.55 9.31
CA HIS A 55 1.69 14.10 10.22
C HIS A 55 1.87 15.02 11.43
N GLY A 56 1.82 16.35 11.21
CA GLY A 56 1.84 17.35 12.29
C GLY A 56 0.67 17.18 13.25
N ALA A 57 -0.56 17.16 12.72
CA ALA A 57 -1.77 16.97 13.52
C ALA A 57 -1.75 15.67 14.33
N ASN A 58 -1.30 14.55 13.73
CA ASN A 58 -1.18 13.29 14.43
C ASN A 58 -0.13 13.35 15.55
N THR A 59 0.99 14.03 15.33
CA THR A 59 2.06 14.19 16.32
C THR A 59 1.60 15.05 17.49
N ASP A 60 0.89 16.14 17.21
CA ASP A 60 0.34 17.04 18.23
C ASP A 60 -0.68 16.31 19.09
N GLU A 61 -1.57 15.50 18.50
CA GLU A 61 -2.54 14.71 19.26
C GLU A 61 -1.87 13.59 20.07
N LEU A 62 -0.84 12.94 19.53
CA LEU A 62 -0.06 11.95 20.27
C LEU A 62 0.67 12.58 21.45
N SER A 63 1.20 13.80 21.32
CA SER A 63 1.94 14.48 22.39
C SER A 63 1.10 14.71 23.66
N LYS A 64 -0.23 14.79 23.52
CA LYS A 64 -1.20 15.01 24.60
C LYS A 64 -1.64 13.72 25.31
N LYS A 65 -1.19 12.54 24.85
CA LYS A 65 -1.56 11.23 25.42
C LYS A 65 -0.50 10.70 26.37
N GLU A 66 -0.88 9.80 27.27
CA GLU A 66 0.07 9.04 28.10
C GLU A 66 0.91 8.10 27.23
N ASP A 67 2.14 7.80 27.68
CA ASP A 67 3.10 7.02 26.90
C ASP A 67 2.63 5.58 26.61
N SER A 68 1.87 4.97 27.52
CA SER A 68 1.23 3.66 27.32
C SER A 68 0.23 3.66 26.16
N VAL A 69 -0.45 4.79 25.93
CA VAL A 69 -1.42 5.00 24.84
C VAL A 69 -0.67 5.38 23.56
N LYS A 70 0.41 6.14 23.64
CA LYS A 70 1.26 6.46 22.47
C LYS A 70 1.83 5.21 21.83
N ASP A 71 2.37 4.28 22.61
CA ASP A 71 2.95 3.04 22.08
C ASP A 71 1.89 2.15 21.41
N ALA A 72 0.68 2.09 22.00
CA ALA A 72 -0.44 1.40 21.40
C ALA A 72 -0.91 2.04 20.07
N LEU A 73 -0.90 3.37 19.98
CA LEU A 73 -1.33 4.10 18.78
C LEU A 73 -0.25 4.14 17.67
N LEU A 74 1.02 4.26 18.05
CA LEU A 74 2.18 4.19 17.14
C LEU A 74 2.35 2.79 16.56
N SER A 75 2.04 1.74 17.34
CA SER A 75 1.98 0.36 16.84
C SER A 75 0.72 0.09 15.99
N GLN A 76 -0.34 0.89 16.13
CA GLN A 76 -1.58 0.80 15.35
C GLN A 76 -1.64 1.76 14.16
N ARG A 77 -0.71 1.64 13.21
CA ARG A 77 -0.97 2.03 11.80
C ARG A 77 -1.01 3.53 11.46
N LEU A 78 -0.86 4.45 12.40
CA LEU A 78 -0.97 5.91 12.12
C LEU A 78 0.05 6.49 11.12
N LYS A 79 1.06 5.73 10.69
CA LYS A 79 2.11 6.24 9.78
C LYS A 79 1.89 5.91 8.30
N ILE A 80 1.09 4.90 7.92
CA ILE A 80 1.09 4.38 6.53
C ILE A 80 -0.27 3.76 6.10
N GLU A 81 -1.41 4.34 6.47
CA GLU A 81 -2.67 3.95 5.81
C GLU A 81 -2.90 4.82 4.58
N ARG A 82 -2.92 4.19 3.41
CA ARG A 82 -3.23 4.85 2.14
C ARG A 82 -4.12 3.95 1.31
N HIS A 83 -5.32 4.41 0.99
CA HIS A 83 -6.12 3.79 -0.06
C HIS A 83 -5.90 4.51 -1.40
N GLY A 84 -5.59 3.75 -2.43
CA GLY A 84 -5.62 4.23 -3.81
C GLY A 84 -7.02 4.08 -4.39
N ALA A 85 -7.37 4.94 -5.36
CA ALA A 85 -8.57 4.79 -6.16
C ALA A 85 -8.16 4.81 -7.64
N ILE A 86 -8.58 3.78 -8.39
CA ILE A 86 -8.34 3.68 -9.83
C ILE A 86 -9.67 3.41 -10.53
N ARG A 87 -9.78 3.86 -11.78
CA ARG A 87 -10.93 3.58 -12.66
C ARG A 87 -10.45 2.71 -13.80
N LEU A 88 -11.23 1.70 -14.13
CA LEU A 88 -11.00 0.78 -15.23
C LEU A 88 -12.18 0.88 -16.19
N GLY A 89 -11.92 0.78 -17.49
CA GLY A 89 -12.93 0.92 -18.53
C GLY A 89 -13.52 -0.42 -18.98
N THR A 90 -12.83 -1.54 -18.74
CA THR A 90 -13.22 -2.86 -19.24
C THR A 90 -13.17 -3.98 -18.19
N PRO A 91 -13.98 -5.04 -18.34
CA PRO A 91 -13.86 -6.24 -17.51
C PRO A 91 -12.49 -6.93 -17.61
N PHE A 92 -11.84 -6.82 -18.76
CA PHE A 92 -10.50 -7.39 -18.98
C PHE A 92 -9.44 -6.68 -18.13
N GLU A 93 -9.47 -5.35 -18.09
CA GLU A 93 -8.59 -4.56 -17.22
C GLU A 93 -8.83 -4.92 -15.74
N LEU A 94 -10.09 -5.11 -15.34
CA LEU A 94 -10.42 -5.54 -13.98
C LEU A 94 -9.84 -6.93 -13.66
N GLY A 95 -9.98 -7.90 -14.57
CA GLY A 95 -9.39 -9.23 -14.38
C GLY A 95 -7.86 -9.21 -14.28
N THR A 96 -7.23 -8.34 -15.09
CA THR A 96 -5.77 -8.13 -15.06
C THR A 96 -5.33 -7.52 -13.74
N MET A 97 -6.00 -6.45 -13.29
CA MET A 97 -5.71 -5.80 -12.01
C MET A 97 -5.98 -6.72 -10.82
N ALA A 98 -7.03 -7.54 -10.88
CA ALA A 98 -7.32 -8.54 -9.84
C ALA A 98 -6.18 -9.57 -9.72
N SER A 99 -5.62 -10.00 -10.86
CA SER A 99 -4.48 -10.93 -10.89
C SER A 99 -3.22 -10.28 -10.31
N LEU A 100 -2.94 -9.03 -10.67
CA LEU A 100 -1.82 -8.25 -10.11
C LEU A 100 -1.97 -8.09 -8.59
N PHE A 101 -3.15 -7.68 -8.13
CA PHE A 101 -3.42 -7.49 -6.70
C PHE A 101 -3.36 -8.80 -5.90
N ALA A 102 -3.68 -9.93 -6.51
CA ALA A 102 -3.52 -11.24 -5.88
C ALA A 102 -2.06 -11.55 -5.51
N ILE A 103 -1.09 -11.14 -6.35
CA ILE A 103 0.35 -11.27 -6.06
C ILE A 103 0.73 -10.46 -4.80
N LEU A 104 0.09 -9.31 -4.60
CA LEU A 104 0.27 -8.46 -3.41
C LEU A 104 -0.47 -8.98 -2.16
N GLY A 105 -1.13 -10.13 -2.25
CA GLY A 105 -1.93 -10.70 -1.17
C GLY A 105 -3.24 -9.95 -0.91
N LEU A 106 -3.71 -9.18 -1.89
CA LEU A 106 -4.95 -8.42 -1.83
C LEU A 106 -6.09 -9.21 -2.48
N LYS A 107 -7.30 -9.09 -1.93
CA LYS A 107 -8.51 -9.68 -2.49
C LYS A 107 -9.61 -8.64 -2.63
N ALA A 108 -10.46 -8.80 -3.63
CA ALA A 108 -11.66 -7.98 -3.79
C ALA A 108 -12.59 -8.20 -2.60
N VAL A 109 -12.97 -7.10 -1.95
CA VAL A 109 -13.88 -7.09 -0.81
C VAL A 109 -14.93 -6.01 -0.98
N GLY A 110 -16.19 -6.41 -0.88
CA GLY A 110 -17.35 -5.55 -1.07
C GLY A 110 -17.68 -5.30 -2.54
N TYR A 111 -18.90 -4.88 -2.75
CA TYR A 111 -19.42 -4.43 -4.03
C TYR A 111 -20.18 -3.13 -3.77
N TYR A 112 -19.84 -2.10 -4.54
CA TYR A 112 -20.40 -0.77 -4.40
C TYR A 112 -21.04 -0.39 -5.73
N ASP A 113 -22.33 -0.14 -5.72
CA ASP A 113 -23.03 0.42 -6.88
C ASP A 113 -23.16 1.93 -6.70
N LEU A 114 -22.41 2.70 -7.49
CA LEU A 114 -22.45 4.17 -7.45
C LEU A 114 -23.46 4.74 -8.46
N SER A 115 -24.13 3.89 -9.24
CA SER A 115 -25.22 4.33 -10.15
C SER A 115 -26.37 4.94 -9.37
N VAL A 116 -26.60 4.47 -8.13
CA VAL A 116 -27.57 5.04 -7.18
C VAL A 116 -27.25 6.51 -6.85
N ALA A 117 -25.98 6.92 -6.92
CA ALA A 117 -25.53 8.30 -6.73
C ALA A 117 -25.39 9.08 -8.06
N GLY A 118 -25.90 8.54 -9.18
CA GLY A 118 -25.80 9.15 -10.50
C GLY A 118 -24.43 8.99 -11.19
N LEU A 119 -23.54 8.15 -10.66
CA LEU A 119 -22.23 7.88 -11.26
C LEU A 119 -22.30 6.54 -12.01
N PRO A 120 -21.95 6.48 -13.31
CA PRO A 120 -22.09 5.26 -14.11
C PRO A 120 -20.95 4.26 -13.85
N MET A 121 -20.78 3.83 -12.60
CA MET A 121 -19.72 2.91 -12.21
C MET A 121 -20.07 2.05 -11.01
N HIS A 122 -19.49 0.85 -10.99
CA HIS A 122 -19.46 -0.04 -9.84
C HIS A 122 -18.03 -0.15 -9.30
N GLY A 123 -17.87 -0.46 -8.03
CA GLY A 123 -16.58 -0.54 -7.35
C GLY A 123 -16.43 -1.77 -6.46
N THR A 124 -15.17 -2.11 -6.17
CA THR A 124 -14.78 -3.07 -5.13
C THR A 124 -13.47 -2.61 -4.50
N CYS A 125 -13.18 -3.02 -3.25
CA CYS A 125 -11.95 -2.67 -2.57
C CYS A 125 -11.01 -3.87 -2.52
N PHE A 126 -9.82 -3.75 -3.10
CA PHE A 126 -8.77 -4.75 -2.95
C PHE A 126 -8.01 -4.52 -1.65
N ARG A 127 -8.08 -5.46 -0.70
CA ARG A 127 -7.44 -5.34 0.63
C ARG A 127 -6.86 -6.67 1.13
N PRO A 128 -5.92 -6.64 2.10
CA PRO A 128 -5.32 -7.86 2.64
C PRO A 128 -6.37 -8.82 3.25
N ALA A 129 -6.26 -10.11 2.95
CA ALA A 129 -7.28 -11.10 3.36
C ALA A 129 -7.15 -11.65 4.80
N ARG A 130 -6.03 -11.40 5.50
CA ARG A 130 -5.77 -11.90 6.87
C ARG A 130 -5.53 -10.76 7.86
N LEU A 131 -6.14 -10.88 9.04
CA LEU A 131 -6.04 -9.93 10.16
C LEU A 131 -4.59 -9.62 10.58
N ASN A 132 -3.67 -10.59 10.46
CA ASN A 132 -2.25 -10.42 10.82
C ASN A 132 -1.45 -9.59 9.79
N LEU A 133 -1.88 -9.58 8.52
CA LEU A 133 -1.28 -8.77 7.45
C LEU A 133 -1.88 -7.35 7.41
N GLN A 134 -3.13 -7.19 7.88
CA GLN A 134 -3.78 -5.89 8.07
C GLN A 134 -3.01 -4.99 9.05
N ARG A 135 -2.33 -5.60 10.04
CA ARG A 135 -1.58 -4.87 11.08
C ARG A 135 -0.31 -4.19 10.59
N ARG A 136 0.24 -4.57 9.41
CA ARG A 136 1.54 -4.07 8.92
C ARG A 136 1.44 -3.14 7.71
N ASN A 137 0.46 -3.34 6.82
CA ASN A 137 0.27 -2.49 5.63
C ASN A 137 -1.14 -2.72 5.04
N SER A 138 -2.06 -1.82 5.38
CA SER A 138 -3.48 -1.82 4.95
C SER A 138 -3.67 -1.00 3.69
#